data_AF-A0A916HA95-F1
#
_entry.id   AF-A0A916HA95-F1
#
_cell.length_a   1.000
_cell.length_b   1.000
_cell.length_c   1.000
_cell.angle_alpha   90.00
_cell.angle_beta   90.00
_cell.angle_gamma   90.00
#
_symmetry.space_group_name_H-M   'P 1'
#
loop_
_entity.id
_entity.type
_entity.pdbx_description
1 polymer ?
#
loop_
_entity_poly.entity_id
_entity_poly.type
_entity_poly.pdbx_seq_one_letter_code
_entity_poly.pdbx_strand_id
1 'polypeptide(L)'
;EHQGIPPKFLEQILLTLKRSQVLISQKGQHGGYRLAKKPELITLAEVVRLLDGPLAPSESVSKYFYRATPIQKEEKLVTVLAEIRDRILEIMEKTTVADIC
;
A
#
# COMPACT_ATOMS: atom_id res chain seq x y z
N GLU A 1 -3.68 18.03 -12.98
CA GLU A 1 -3.57 17.29 -14.25
C GLU A 1 -4.33 15.98 -14.13
N HIS A 2 -5.18 15.64 -15.10
CA HIS A 2 -5.89 14.36 -15.09
C HIS A 2 -4.90 13.29 -15.59
N GLN A 3 -4.40 12.45 -14.68
CA GLN A 3 -3.47 11.33 -14.95
C GLN A 3 -4.09 10.23 -15.85
N GLY A 4 -5.09 10.55 -16.69
CA GLY A 4 -5.86 9.58 -17.47
C GLY A 4 -6.76 8.67 -16.62
N ILE A 5 -6.85 8.92 -15.30
CA ILE A 5 -7.60 8.07 -14.37
C ILE A 5 -9.09 8.42 -14.45
N PRO A 6 -9.99 7.43 -14.67
CA PRO A 6 -11.42 7.65 -14.66
C PRO A 6 -11.89 8.28 -13.33
N PRO A 7 -12.74 9.33 -13.35
CA PRO A 7 -13.10 10.08 -12.14
C PRO A 7 -13.64 9.22 -10.99
N LYS A 8 -14.50 8.24 -11.30
CA LYS A 8 -15.05 7.32 -10.28
C LYS A 8 -13.98 6.44 -9.62
N PHE A 9 -12.97 6.03 -10.38
CA PHE A 9 -11.88 5.22 -9.85
C PHE A 9 -10.93 6.06 -8.98
N LEU A 10 -10.61 7.28 -9.43
CA LEU A 10 -9.86 8.24 -8.61
C LEU A 10 -10.60 8.54 -7.29
N GLU A 11 -11.92 8.74 -7.35
CA GLU A 11 -12.74 8.96 -6.16
C GLU A 11 -12.66 7.77 -5.19
N GLN A 12 -12.70 6.53 -5.68
CA GLN A 12 -12.51 5.34 -4.84
C GLN A 12 -11.13 5.30 -4.18
N ILE A 13 -10.06 5.58 -4.92
CA ILE A 13 -8.69 5.65 -4.37
C ILE A 13 -8.60 6.71 -3.26
N LEU A 14 -9.09 7.93 -3.52
CA LEU A 14 -9.04 9.04 -2.56
C LEU A 14 -9.87 8.74 -1.30
N LEU A 15 -11.03 8.10 -1.45
CA LEU A 15 -11.86 7.66 -0.33
C LEU A 15 -11.17 6.58 0.51
N THR A 16 -10.51 5.62 -0.11
CA THR A 16 -9.74 4.58 0.60
C THR A 16 -8.61 5.22 1.41
N LEU A 17 -7.81 6.10 0.80
CA LEU A 17 -6.73 6.80 1.47
C LEU A 17 -7.21 7.75 2.57
N LYS A 18 -8.41 8.33 2.44
CA LYS A 18 -9.04 9.12 3.51
C LYS A 18 -9.45 8.24 4.70
N ARG A 19 -10.07 7.08 4.43
CA ARG A 19 -10.52 6.15 5.48
C ARG A 19 -9.35 5.58 6.28
N SER A 20 -8.20 5.38 5.64
CA SER A 20 -6.96 4.94 6.30
C SER A 20 -6.18 6.06 6.98
N GLN A 21 -6.71 7.29 7.01
CA GLN A 21 -6.04 8.47 7.59
C GLN A 21 -4.70 8.81 6.90
N VAL A 22 -4.50 8.41 5.65
CA VAL A 22 -3.39 8.91 4.81
C VAL A 22 -3.73 10.29 4.25
N LEU A 23 -5.01 10.50 3.91
CA LEU A 23 -5.54 11.78 3.46
C LEU A 23 -6.59 12.33 4.43
N ILE A 24 -6.77 13.65 4.40
CA ILE A 24 -7.88 14.35 5.05
C ILE A 24 -8.58 15.27 4.05
N SER A 25 -9.89 15.39 4.20
CA SER A 25 -10.70 16.27 3.35
C SER A 25 -10.67 17.71 3.88
N GLN A 26 -10.40 18.66 2.99
CA GLN A 26 -10.49 20.09 3.25
C GLN A 26 -11.80 20.62 2.66
N LYS A 27 -12.60 21.31 3.50
CA LYS A 27 -13.85 21.96 3.09
C LYS A 27 -13.57 23.36 2.53
N GLY A 28 -14.44 23.86 1.65
CA GLY A 28 -14.41 25.23 1.11
C GLY A 28 -14.43 25.27 -0.42
N GLN A 29 -14.48 26.49 -1.00
CA GLN A 29 -14.47 26.69 -2.47
C GLN A 29 -13.19 26.15 -3.14
N HIS A 30 -12.08 26.10 -2.41
CA HIS A 30 -10.82 25.45 -2.83
C HIS A 30 -10.59 24.14 -2.06
N GLY A 31 -11.67 23.42 -1.76
CA GLY A 31 -11.63 22.14 -1.05
C GLY A 31 -10.91 21.05 -1.84
N GLY A 32 -10.66 19.92 -1.20
CA GLY A 32 -9.94 18.80 -1.80
C GLY A 32 -9.41 17.83 -0.77
N TYR A 33 -8.38 17.09 -1.13
CA TYR A 33 -7.65 16.20 -0.23
C TYR A 33 -6.25 16.74 0.02
N ARG A 34 -5.76 16.58 1.26
CA ARG A 34 -4.36 16.82 1.64
C ARG A 34 -3.83 15.65 2.44
N LEU A 35 -2.50 15.48 2.49
CA LEU A 35 -1.88 14.50 3.36
C LEU A 35 -2.25 14.76 4.82
N ALA A 36 -2.59 13.70 5.54
CA ALA A 36 -2.96 13.75 6.95
C ALA A 36 -1.74 13.89 7.87
N LYS A 37 -0.59 13.38 7.42
CA LYS A 37 0.72 13.42 8.09
C LYS A 37 1.78 13.89 7.10
N LYS A 38 2.97 14.23 7.60
CA LYS A 38 4.09 14.65 6.74
C LYS A 38 4.48 13.52 5.76
N PRO A 39 4.91 13.83 4.53
CA PRO A 39 5.18 12.81 3.51
C PRO A 39 6.30 11.83 3.90
N GLU A 40 7.25 12.24 4.75
CA GLU A 40 8.32 11.38 5.27
C GLU A 40 7.81 10.33 6.28
N LEU A 41 6.56 10.46 6.75
CA LEU A 41 5.91 9.52 7.66
C LEU A 41 4.93 8.57 6.95
N ILE A 42 4.83 8.65 5.63
CA ILE A 42 3.96 7.80 4.80
C ILE A 42 4.87 6.90 3.97
N THR A 43 4.93 5.61 4.32
CA THR A 43 5.74 4.64 3.57
C THR A 43 4.99 4.17 2.32
N LEU A 44 5.71 3.78 1.28
CA LEU A 44 5.09 3.15 0.11
C LEU A 44 4.45 1.80 0.48
N ALA A 45 5.04 1.08 1.44
CA ALA A 45 4.45 -0.14 1.98
C ALA A 45 3.04 0.10 2.54
N GLU A 46 2.81 1.21 3.24
CA GLU A 46 1.48 1.58 3.75
C GLU A 46 0.50 1.85 2.61
N VAL A 47 0.90 2.67 1.63
CA VAL A 47 0.01 3.07 0.51
C VAL A 47 -0.36 1.87 -0.36
N VAL A 48 0.63 1.10 -0.83
CA VAL A 48 0.38 -0.04 -1.71
C VAL A 48 -0.43 -1.11 -0.99
N ARG A 49 -0.19 -1.32 0.30
CA ARG A 49 -0.98 -2.29 1.07
C ARG A 49 -2.46 -1.94 1.17
N LEU A 50 -2.78 -0.64 1.20
CA LEU A 50 -4.15 -0.16 1.23
C LEU A 50 -4.87 -0.27 -0.12
N LEU A 51 -4.13 -0.16 -1.22
CA LEU A 51 -4.69 -0.12 -2.57
C LEU A 51 -4.66 -1.49 -3.25
N ASP A 52 -3.51 -2.16 -3.23
CA ASP A 52 -3.25 -3.40 -3.98
C ASP A 52 -3.21 -4.65 -3.07
N GLY A 53 -3.09 -4.46 -1.75
CA GLY A 53 -3.19 -5.53 -0.77
C GLY A 53 -1.84 -6.15 -0.34
N PRO A 54 -1.70 -7.49 -0.31
CA PRO A 54 -0.49 -8.12 0.24
C PRO A 54 0.78 -7.75 -0.52
N LEU A 55 1.85 -7.37 0.19
CA LEU A 55 3.19 -7.16 -0.37
C LEU A 55 4.00 -8.48 -0.45
N ALA A 56 3.30 -9.60 -0.50
CA ALA A 56 3.87 -10.93 -0.42
C ALA A 56 3.40 -11.77 -1.61
N PRO A 57 4.27 -12.59 -2.21
CA PRO A 57 3.96 -13.34 -3.43
C PRO A 57 2.96 -14.50 -3.19
N SER A 58 2.68 -14.85 -1.94
CA SER A 58 1.61 -15.78 -1.56
C SER A 58 1.02 -15.35 -0.22
N GLU A 59 -0.30 -15.56 -0.05
CA GLU A 59 -1.00 -15.28 1.21
C GLU A 59 -0.37 -16.04 2.39
N SER A 60 0.13 -17.25 2.15
CA SER A 60 0.77 -18.08 3.18
C SER A 60 2.09 -17.54 3.73
N VAL A 61 2.72 -16.61 3.00
CA VAL A 61 3.90 -15.88 3.48
C VAL A 61 3.55 -14.42 3.81
N SER A 62 2.32 -13.95 3.65
CA SER A 62 1.99 -12.56 3.99
C SER A 62 2.01 -12.31 5.50
N LYS A 63 2.60 -11.18 5.93
CA LYS A 63 2.57 -10.75 7.34
C LYS A 63 1.22 -10.17 7.76
N TYR A 64 0.51 -9.52 6.83
CA TYR A 64 -0.74 -8.80 7.11
C TYR A 64 -2.00 -9.50 6.58
N PHE A 65 -1.84 -10.42 5.64
CA PHE A 65 -2.96 -11.11 4.96
C PHE A 65 -2.72 -12.62 4.96
N TYR A 66 -2.24 -13.15 6.08
CA TYR A 66 -1.92 -14.57 6.17
C TYR A 66 -3.17 -15.42 5.91
N ARG A 67 -3.07 -16.36 4.96
CA ARG A 67 -4.04 -17.45 4.75
C ARG A 67 -3.31 -18.71 4.35
N ALA A 68 -3.86 -19.85 4.78
CA ALA A 68 -3.31 -21.15 4.42
C ALA A 68 -3.45 -21.38 2.91
N THR A 69 -2.39 -21.87 2.26
CA THR A 69 -2.40 -22.21 0.83
C THR A 69 -1.70 -23.55 0.62
N PRO A 70 -1.98 -24.28 -0.48
CA PRO A 70 -1.30 -25.55 -0.77
C PRO A 70 0.23 -25.46 -0.83
N ILE A 71 0.77 -24.28 -1.16
CA ILE A 71 2.21 -23.99 -1.22
C ILE A 71 2.92 -24.25 0.12
N GLN A 72 2.21 -24.16 1.24
CA GLN A 72 2.78 -24.37 2.58
C GLN A 72 3.36 -25.77 2.79
N LYS A 73 2.95 -26.75 1.99
CA LYS A 73 3.47 -28.11 2.05
C LYS A 73 4.90 -28.21 1.51
N GLU A 74 5.33 -27.24 0.69
CA GLU A 74 6.64 -27.21 0.07
C GLU A 74 7.56 -26.26 0.85
N GLU A 75 8.21 -26.75 1.90
CA GLU A 75 9.00 -25.93 2.84
C GLU A 75 10.05 -25.07 2.14
N LYS A 76 10.79 -25.63 1.17
CA LYS A 76 11.82 -24.90 0.41
C LYS A 76 11.23 -23.74 -0.38
N LEU A 77 10.05 -23.92 -0.96
CA LEU A 77 9.36 -22.89 -1.73
C LEU A 77 8.88 -21.77 -0.79
N VAL A 78 8.33 -22.12 0.37
CA VAL A 78 7.91 -21.14 1.39
C VAL A 78 9.09 -20.28 1.83
N THR A 79 10.27 -20.86 2.06
CA THR A 79 11.47 -20.10 2.44
C THR A 79 11.85 -19.06 1.38
N VAL A 80 11.90 -19.45 0.10
CA VAL A 80 12.23 -18.52 -0.99
C VAL A 80 11.17 -17.41 -1.12
N LEU A 81 9.88 -17.75 -1.02
CA LEU A 81 8.80 -16.78 -1.10
C LEU A 81 8.79 -15.80 0.09
N ALA A 82 9.17 -16.28 1.27
CA ALA A 82 9.32 -15.44 2.46
C ALA A 82 10.51 -14.45 2.30
N GLU A 83 11.63 -14.91 1.74
CA GLU A 83 12.79 -14.06 1.45
C GLU A 83 12.45 -12.96 0.42
N ILE A 84 11.76 -13.31 -0.67
CA ILE A 84 11.29 -12.33 -1.67
C ILE A 84 10.41 -11.27 -1.00
N ARG A 85 9.43 -11.71 -0.19
CA ARG A 85 8.57 -10.79 0.57
C ARG A 85 9.41 -9.86 1.45
N ASP A 86 10.36 -10.39 2.20
CA ASP A 86 11.15 -9.58 3.13
C ASP A 86 12.00 -8.53 2.38
N ARG A 87 12.54 -8.88 1.20
CA ARG A 87 13.28 -7.93 0.38
C ARG A 87 12.39 -6.84 -0.21
N ILE A 88 11.18 -7.18 -0.65
CA ILE A 88 10.17 -6.20 -1.11
C ILE A 88 9.79 -5.27 0.04
N LEU A 89 9.47 -5.82 1.21
CA LEU A 89 9.09 -5.06 2.39
C LEU A 89 10.21 -4.10 2.82
N GLU A 90 11.46 -4.55 2.82
CA GLU A 90 12.58 -3.70 3.20
C GLU A 90 12.68 -2.43 2.33
N ILE A 91 12.50 -2.58 1.02
CA ILE A 91 12.52 -1.44 0.09
C ILE A 91 11.31 -0.54 0.37
N MET A 92 10.11 -1.11 0.39
CA MET A 92 8.87 -0.35 0.46
C MET A 92 8.62 0.32 1.83
N GLU A 93 9.14 -0.25 2.92
CA GLU A 93 9.05 0.34 4.27
C GLU A 93 10.07 1.47 4.46
N LYS A 94 11.19 1.44 3.73
CA LYS A 94 12.20 2.51 3.75
C LYS A 94 11.87 3.66 2.82
N THR A 95 11.18 3.40 1.70
CA THR A 95 10.75 4.45 0.77
C THR A 95 9.47 5.13 1.26
N THR A 96 9.50 6.44 1.30
CA THR A 96 8.38 7.30 1.72
C THR A 96 7.80 8.07 0.53
N VAL A 97 6.64 8.69 0.72
CA VAL A 97 6.06 9.59 -0.29
C VAL A 97 6.99 10.76 -0.60
N ALA A 98 7.78 11.22 0.37
CA ALA A 98 8.74 12.30 0.17
C ALA A 98 9.89 11.92 -0.76
N ASP A 99 10.24 10.64 -0.87
CA ASP A 99 11.36 10.18 -1.70
C ASP A 99 11.01 10.13 -3.20
N ILE A 100 9.72 10.25 -3.54
CA ILE A 100 9.21 10.08 -4.91
C ILE A 100 8.44 11.31 -5.45
N CYS A 101 8.37 12.39 -4.66
CA CYS A 101 7.68 13.64 -4.99
C CYS A 101 8.68 14.80 -5.02
#